data_AF-A0A7C3A028-F1
#
_entry.id   AF-A0A7C3A028-F1
#
_cell.length_a   1.000
_cell.length_b   1.000
_cell.length_c   1.000
_cell.angle_alpha   90.00
_cell.angle_beta   90.00
_cell.angle_gamma   90.00
#
_symmetry.space_group_name_H-M   'P 1'
#
loop_
_entity.id
_entity.type
_entity.pdbx_description
1 polymer ?
#
loop_
_entity_poly.entity_id
_entity_poly.type
_entity_poly.pdbx_seq_one_letter_code
_entity_poly.pdbx_strand_id
1 'polypeptide(L)'
;MRLGLSYLPLNNVNAHLAYSPIERLTLTAAYDWRSRFFNRAGREDHDDRLEFREMRATFSAAYDVAKFARLELKGGYAFERSFREGQDLKERRRREAEMGDGWFGGLNGQIRF
;
A
#
# COMPACT_ATOMS: atom_id res chain seq x y z
N MET A 1 3.04 22.08 5.28
CA MET A 1 3.55 20.83 4.67
C MET A 1 3.87 19.85 5.78
N ARG A 2 3.35 18.62 5.73
CA ARG A 2 3.61 17.57 6.72
C ARG A 2 4.21 16.36 6.01
N LEU A 3 5.40 15.95 6.43
CA LEU A 3 6.10 14.77 5.91
C LEU A 3 6.17 13.73 7.03
N GLY A 4 5.74 12.51 6.74
CA GLY A 4 5.80 11.38 7.67
C GLY A 4 6.52 10.22 7.01
N LEU A 5 7.69 9.86 7.55
CA LEU A 5 8.39 8.63 7.21
C LEU A 5 8.29 7.72 8.43
N SER A 6 7.79 6.50 8.25
CA SER A 6 7.74 5.52 9.34
C SER A 6 8.41 4.24 8.87
N TYR A 7 9.49 3.88 9.55
CA TYR A 7 10.24 2.66 9.31
C TYR A 7 10.01 1.70 10.49
N LEU A 8 9.29 0.61 10.23
CA LEU A 8 9.15 -0.50 11.19
C LEU A 8 10.03 -1.66 10.69
N PRO A 9 11.02 -2.12 11.47
CA PRO A 9 12.10 -3.01 11.02
C PRO A 9 11.67 -4.49 10.89
N LEU A 10 10.46 -4.73 10.37
CA LEU A 10 9.91 -6.05 10.08
C LEU A 10 9.28 -6.07 8.68
N ASN A 11 9.97 -5.48 7.69
CA ASN A 11 9.69 -5.64 6.25
C ASN A 11 8.63 -4.72 5.59
N ASN A 12 8.24 -3.59 6.22
CA ASN A 12 7.31 -2.61 5.63
C ASN A 12 7.93 -1.20 5.57
N VAL A 13 7.97 -0.61 4.37
CA VAL A 13 8.35 0.80 4.17
C VAL A 13 7.08 1.58 3.86
N ASN A 14 6.78 2.61 4.66
CA ASN A 14 5.65 3.51 4.40
C ASN A 14 6.17 4.95 4.34
N ALA A 15 5.97 5.59 3.20
CA ALA A 15 6.27 7.00 3.00
C ALA A 15 4.97 7.77 2.75
N HIS A 16 4.77 8.87 3.47
CA HIS A 16 3.57 9.68 3.38
C HIS A 16 3.93 11.17 3.28
N LEU A 17 3.40 11.83 2.26
CA LEU A 17 3.58 13.24 1.99
C LEU A 17 2.21 13.91 1.94
N ALA A 18 1.99 14.89 2.82
CA ALA A 18 0.79 15.73 2.79
C ALA A 18 1.16 17.19 2.54
N TYR A 19 0.57 17.76 1.49
CA TYR A 19 0.78 19.13 1.05
C TYR A 19 -0.56 19.85 0.92
N SER A 20 -0.72 20.94 1.68
CA SER A 20 -1.91 21.78 1.66
C SER A 20 -1.53 23.16 1.13
N PRO A 21 -1.67 23.42 -0.19
CA PRO A 21 -1.33 24.72 -0.76
C PRO A 21 -2.28 25.83 -0.33
N ILE A 22 -3.54 25.49 -0.06
CA ILE A 22 -4.58 26.38 0.45
C ILE A 22 -5.32 25.67 1.59
N GLU A 23 -6.00 26.42 2.46
CA GLU A 23 -6.70 25.85 3.62
C GLU A 23 -7.78 24.83 3.25
N ARG A 24 -8.34 24.95 2.04
CA ARG A 24 -9.42 24.07 1.55
C ARG A 24 -8.96 22.88 0.74
N LEU A 25 -7.67 22.76 0.42
CA LEU A 25 -7.15 21.67 -0.43
C LEU A 25 -6.00 20.97 0.29
N THR A 26 -6.12 19.66 0.41
CA THR A 26 -5.06 18.79 0.93
C THR A 26 -4.73 17.74 -0.11
N LEU A 27 -3.54 17.82 -0.66
CA LEU A 27 -2.96 16.80 -1.54
C LEU A 27 -2.17 15.84 -0.68
N THR A 28 -2.37 14.55 -0.90
CA THR A 28 -1.69 13.48 -0.19
C THR A 28 -1.09 12.50 -1.20
N ALA A 29 0.17 12.18 -1.03
CA ALA A 29 0.84 11.09 -1.72
C ALA A 29 1.33 10.08 -0.69
N ALA A 30 1.05 8.81 -0.92
CA ALA A 30 1.49 7.71 -0.07
C ALA A 30 2.14 6.63 -0.93
N TYR A 31 3.22 6.08 -0.40
CA TYR A 31 3.91 4.94 -0.97
C TYR A 31 4.06 3.87 0.11
N ASP A 32 3.41 2.74 -0.11
CA ASP A 32 3.43 1.58 0.77
C ASP A 32 4.17 0.45 0.06
N TRP A 33 5.26 -0.01 0.66
CA TRP A 33 5.89 -1.27 0.32
C TRP A 33 5.67 -2.22 1.48
N ARG A 34 4.88 -3.27 1.23
CA ARG A 34 4.57 -4.28 2.24
C ARG A 34 5.08 -5.64 1.82
N SER A 35 5.72 -6.33 2.76
CA SER A 35 6.04 -7.75 2.61
C SER A 35 5.38 -8.51 3.74
N ARG A 36 4.48 -9.43 3.42
CA ARG A 36 3.78 -10.30 4.37
C ARG A 36 4.31 -11.71 4.27
N PHE A 37 4.60 -12.32 5.41
CA PHE A 37 4.91 -13.74 5.49
C PHE A 37 3.67 -14.47 6.00
N PHE A 38 3.18 -15.45 5.24
CA PHE A 38 2.14 -16.35 5.67
C PHE A 38 2.77 -17.69 6.05
N ASN A 39 2.53 -18.14 7.28
CA ASN A 39 2.77 -19.53 7.66
C ASN A 39 1.56 -20.34 7.17
N ARG A 40 1.79 -21.40 6.40
CA ARG A 40 0.74 -22.31 5.95
C ARG A 40 0.19 -23.05 7.19
N ALA A 41 -1.13 -23.03 7.40
CA ALA A 41 -1.75 -23.66 8.58
C ALA A 41 -1.56 -25.18 8.55
N GLY A 42 -0.98 -25.75 9.62
CA GLY A 42 -0.94 -27.20 9.86
C GLY A 42 0.43 -27.90 9.84
N ARG A 43 1.56 -27.17 9.81
CA ARG A 43 2.91 -27.76 10.01
C ARG A 43 3.74 -26.95 11.00
N GLU A 44 4.42 -27.65 11.91
CA GLU A 44 5.37 -27.10 12.90
C GLU A 44 6.75 -26.79 12.30
N ASP A 45 7.02 -27.18 11.05
CA ASP A 45 8.29 -26.89 10.37
C ASP A 45 8.33 -25.49 9.77
N HIS A 46 9.36 -24.73 10.17
CA HIS A 46 9.54 -23.32 9.89
C HIS A 46 10.06 -22.97 8.48
N ASP A 47 10.28 -23.97 7.60
CA ASP A 47 10.99 -23.77 6.33
C ASP A 47 10.10 -23.34 5.15
N ASP A 48 8.78 -23.61 5.19
CA ASP A 48 7.87 -23.35 4.06
C ASP A 48 7.04 -22.05 4.26
N ARG A 49 7.71 -20.89 4.25
CA ARG A 49 7.02 -19.59 4.35
C ARG A 49 6.64 -19.01 2.98
N LEU A 50 5.39 -18.60 2.83
CA LEU A 50 4.92 -17.83 1.68
C LEU A 50 5.20 -16.35 1.93
N GLU A 51 6.08 -15.74 1.13
CA GLU A 51 6.31 -14.28 1.11
C GLU A 51 5.42 -13.66 0.03
N PHE A 52 4.49 -12.80 0.45
CA PHE A 52 3.73 -11.93 -0.43
C PHE A 52 4.32 -10.54 -0.39
N ARG A 53 4.76 -10.04 -1.56
CA ARG A 53 5.25 -8.67 -1.71
C ARG A 53 4.27 -7.87 -2.55
N GLU A 54 3.98 -6.66 -2.09
CA GLU A 54 3.18 -5.69 -2.84
C GLU A 54 3.74 -4.28 -2.65
N MET A 55 3.85 -3.57 -3.76
CA MET A 55 4.11 -2.13 -3.78
C MET A 55 2.86 -1.38 -4.22
N ARG A 56 2.60 -0.24 -3.58
CA ARG A 56 1.43 0.58 -3.87
C ARG A 56 1.80 2.06 -3.80
N ALA A 57 1.52 2.77 -4.89
CA ALA A 57 1.52 4.22 -4.91
C ALA A 57 0.08 4.73 -4.88
N THR A 58 -0.22 5.63 -3.95
CA THR A 58 -1.55 6.25 -3.80
C THR A 58 -1.41 7.76 -3.82
N PHE A 59 -2.30 8.42 -4.56
CA PHE A 59 -2.45 9.87 -4.55
C PHE A 59 -3.90 10.22 -4.23
N SER A 60 -4.12 11.19 -3.35
CA SER A 60 -5.44 11.71 -3.06
C SER A 60 -5.45 13.23 -2.98
N ALA A 61 -6.58 13.81 -3.37
CA ALA A 61 -6.87 15.22 -3.27
C ALA A 61 -8.18 15.39 -2.48
N ALA A 62 -8.07 15.97 -1.29
CA ALA A 62 -9.20 16.30 -0.44
C ALA A 62 -9.49 17.79 -0.53
N TYR A 63 -10.74 18.14 -0.85
CA TYR A 63 -11.23 19.51 -0.95
C TYR A 63 -12.38 19.76 0.04
N ASP A 64 -12.22 20.78 0.88
CA ASP A 64 -13.22 21.25 1.83
C ASP A 64 -14.19 22.21 1.11
N VAL A 65 -15.32 21.66 0.65
CA VAL A 65 -16.39 22.39 -0.06
C VAL A 65 -17.08 23.38 0.89
N ALA A 66 -17.31 22.96 2.13
CA ALA A 66 -17.88 23.77 3.20
C ALA A 66 -17.27 23.39 4.55
N LYS A 67 -17.50 24.19 5.59
CA LYS A 67 -17.05 23.86 6.96
C LYS A 67 -17.58 22.50 7.46
N PHE A 68 -18.70 22.05 6.91
CA PHE A 68 -19.37 20.80 7.24
C PHE A 68 -19.17 19.70 6.19
N ALA A 69 -18.49 19.95 5.07
CA ALA A 69 -18.41 19.00 3.96
C ALA A 69 -17.02 18.97 3.31
N ARG A 70 -16.45 17.77 3.24
CA ARG A 70 -15.17 17.47 2.59
C ARG A 70 -15.38 16.40 1.52
N LEU A 71 -14.85 16.63 0.33
CA LEU A 71 -14.76 15.65 -0.74
C LEU A 71 -13.32 15.19 -0.89
N GLU A 72 -13.10 13.92 -1.16
CA GLU A 72 -11.79 13.34 -1.41
C GLU A 72 -11.85 12.47 -2.66
N LEU A 73 -10.99 12.79 -3.63
CA LEU A 73 -10.69 11.93 -4.76
C LEU A 73 -9.40 11.17 -4.46
N LYS A 74 -9.42 9.85 -4.64
CA LYS A 74 -8.24 9.00 -4.47
C LYS A 74 -8.01 8.16 -5.73
N GLY A 75 -6.75 7.98 -6.07
CA GLY A 75 -6.30 7.14 -7.16
C GLY A 75 -4.97 6.50 -6.82
N GLY A 76 -4.64 5.41 -7.47
CA GLY A 76 -3.35 4.77 -7.26
C GLY A 76 -3.11 3.60 -8.18
N TYR A 77 -1.91 3.07 -8.04
CA TYR A 77 -1.41 1.94 -8.80
C TYR A 77 -0.78 0.93 -7.85
N ALA A 78 -1.25 -0.31 -7.93
CA ALA A 78 -0.65 -1.43 -7.23
C ALA A 78 0.16 -2.24 -8.23
N PHE A 79 1.44 -2.46 -7.92
CA PHE A 79 2.39 -3.08 -8.83
C PHE A 79 3.36 -4.01 -8.10
N GLU A 80 4.06 -4.84 -8.87
CA GLU A 80 5.04 -5.80 -8.36
C GLU A 80 4.42 -6.75 -7.32
N ARG A 81 3.21 -7.24 -7.60
CA ARG A 81 2.49 -8.16 -6.73
C ARG A 81 2.91 -9.58 -7.05
N SER A 82 3.76 -10.13 -6.19
CA SER A 82 4.31 -11.48 -6.37
C SER A 82 4.05 -12.35 -5.14
N PHE A 83 3.71 -13.61 -5.40
CA PHE A 83 3.76 -14.67 -4.39
C PHE A 83 5.05 -15.45 -4.58
N ARG A 84 5.89 -15.49 -3.53
CA ARG A 84 7.02 -16.40 -3.45
C ARG A 84 6.72 -17.47 -2.41
N GLU A 85 6.80 -18.72 -2.82
CA GLU A 85 6.84 -19.86 -1.91
C GLU A 85 8.33 -20.14 -1.62
N GLY A 86 8.73 -19.99 -0.36
CA GLY A 86 10.11 -20.26 0.06
C GLY A 86 10.36 -21.76 0.07
N GLN A 87 10.99 -22.28 -0.98
CA GLN A 87 11.78 -23.51 -0.92
C GLN A 87 13.09 -23.28 -1.66
N ASP A 88 14.18 -23.46 -0.91
CA ASP A 88 15.57 -23.70 -1.30
C ASP A 88 16.21 -22.93 -2.49
N LEU A 89 17.42 -22.45 -2.23
CA LEU A 89 18.17 -21.51 -3.08
C LEU A 89 18.53 -22.01 -4.49
N LYS A 90 18.20 -23.25 -4.87
CA LYS A 90 18.73 -23.91 -6.08
C LYS A 90 17.74 -24.24 -7.20
N GLU A 91 16.42 -24.16 -7.01
CA GLU A 91 15.43 -24.46 -8.07
C GLU A 91 14.56 -23.25 -8.44
N ARG A 92 15.24 -22.11 -8.64
CA ARG A 92 14.70 -20.74 -8.73
C ARG A 92 13.93 -20.34 -10.03
N ARG A 93 13.32 -21.24 -10.81
CA ARG A 93 12.75 -20.83 -12.13
C ARG A 93 11.33 -21.29 -12.50
N ARG A 94 10.63 -22.00 -11.64
CA ARG A 94 9.30 -22.54 -12.00
C ARG A 94 8.32 -22.47 -10.84
N ARG A 95 7.78 -21.28 -10.57
CA ARG A 95 6.41 -21.02 -10.07
C ARG A 95 6.37 -19.66 -9.37
N GLU A 96 6.55 -18.60 -10.14
CA GLU A 96 6.16 -17.25 -9.70
C GLU A 96 4.73 -17.04 -10.21
N ALA A 97 3.77 -16.92 -9.28
CA ALA A 97 2.42 -16.51 -9.62
C ALA A 97 2.39 -14.98 -9.53
N GLU A 98 2.68 -14.33 -10.65
CA GLU A 98 2.58 -12.87 -10.76
C GLU A 98 1.11 -12.47 -10.76
N MET A 99 0.72 -11.65 -9.78
CA MET A 99 -0.58 -10.99 -9.82
C MET A 99 -0.43 -9.70 -10.62
N GLY A 100 -0.88 -9.72 -11.88
CA GLY A 100 -0.70 -8.60 -12.81
C GLY A 100 -1.15 -7.26 -12.23
N ASP A 101 -0.40 -6.19 -12.49
CA ASP A 101 -0.63 -4.86 -11.87
C ASP A 101 -2.04 -4.30 -12.09
N GLY A 102 -2.45 -3.34 -11.24
CA GLY A 102 -3.79 -2.78 -11.28
C GLY A 102 -3.90 -1.33 -10.86
N TRP A 103 -4.69 -0.58 -11.63
CA TRP A 103 -5.16 0.76 -11.25
C TRP A 103 -6.34 0.65 -10.29
N PHE A 104 -6.40 1.54 -9.30
CA PHE A 104 -7.55 1.70 -8.45
C PHE A 104 -7.87 3.18 -8.25
N GLY A 105 -9.14 3.47 -7.99
CA GLY A 105 -9.60 4.82 -7.74
C GLY A 105 -10.89 4.81 -6.93
N GLY A 106 -11.22 5.96 -6.38
CA GLY A 106 -12.45 6.13 -5.63
C GLY A 106 -12.70 7.58 -5.25
N LEU A 107 -13.94 7.82 -4.86
CA LEU A 107 -14.41 9.09 -4.34
C LEU A 107 -14.94 8.85 -2.93
N ASN A 108 -14.68 9.80 -2.02
CA ASN A 108 -15.17 9.78 -0.66
C ASN A 108 -15.75 11.15 -0.32
N GLY A 109 -16.90 11.17 0.36
CA GLY A 109 -17.52 12.39 0.86
C GLY A 109 -17.71 12.27 2.37
N GLN A 110 -17.19 13.23 3.12
CA GLN A 110 -17.33 13.31 4.56
C GLN A 110 -18.17 14.54 4.91
N ILE A 111 -19.23 14.34 5.70
CA ILE A 111 -20.04 15.41 6.28
C ILE A 111 -19.78 15.43 7.79
N ARG A 112 -19.57 16.62 8.36
CA ARG A 112 -19.35 16.85 9.80
C ARG A 112 -20.41 17.82 10.30
N PHE A 113 -21.18 17.42 11.30
CA PHE A 113 -22.21 18.22 11.97
C PHE A 113 -21.75 18.58 13.39
#